data_AF-A0A3C1Z2P0-F1
#
_entry.id   AF-A0A3C1Z2P0-F1
#
_cell.length_a   1.000
_cell.length_b   1.000
_cell.length_c   1.000
_cell.angle_alpha   90.00
_cell.angle_beta   90.00
_cell.angle_gamma   90.00
#
_symmetry.space_group_name_H-M   'P 1'
#
loop_
_entity.id
_entity.type
_entity.pdbx_description
1 polymer ?
#
loop_
_entity_poly.entity_id
_entity_poly.type
_entity_poly.pdbx_seq_one_letter_code
_entity_poly.pdbx_strand_id
1 'polypeptide(L)'
;FMTFAWYGHLKYKDSPLWIVILASWGIAFVEYCFQVPANRIGHYEFSAAQLKTIQEVITLIVFCVFSVVYLKEELKWNYVVGFGMMIGAVFLVFKEW
;
A
#
# COMPACT_ATOMS: atom_id res chain seq x y z
N PHE A 1 2.20 -1.90 0.61
CA PHE A 1 2.59 -2.82 -0.47
C PHE A 1 1.63 -3.99 -0.44
N MET A 2 1.46 -4.73 -1.55
CA MET A 2 0.43 -5.76 -1.80
C MET A 2 -0.82 -5.31 -2.57
N THR A 3 -0.89 -4.05 -3.02
CA THR A 3 -2.11 -3.55 -3.70
C THR A 3 -2.45 -4.34 -4.96
N PHE A 4 -1.46 -4.61 -5.81
CA PHE A 4 -1.67 -5.41 -7.02
C PHE A 4 -1.87 -6.89 -6.71
N ALA A 5 -1.09 -7.46 -5.78
CA ALA A 5 -1.24 -8.85 -5.38
C ALA A 5 -2.63 -9.14 -4.78
N TRP A 6 -3.21 -8.20 -4.04
CA TRP A 6 -4.47 -8.40 -3.33
C TRP A 6 -5.70 -7.94 -4.11
N TYR A 7 -5.59 -6.87 -4.91
CA TYR A 7 -6.74 -6.26 -5.58
C TYR A 7 -6.65 -6.32 -7.11
N GLY A 8 -5.48 -6.61 -7.68
CA GLY A 8 -5.27 -6.70 -9.14
C GLY A 8 -6.19 -7.72 -9.81
N HIS A 9 -6.45 -8.84 -9.16
CA HIS A 9 -7.31 -9.88 -9.69
C HIS A 9 -8.80 -9.54 -9.66
N LEU A 10 -9.22 -8.49 -8.94
CA LEU A 10 -10.63 -8.08 -8.87
C LEU A 10 -11.19 -7.62 -10.23
N LYS A 11 -10.32 -7.32 -11.18
CA LYS A 11 -10.67 -7.03 -12.57
C LYS A 11 -10.92 -8.30 -13.41
N TYR A 12 -10.43 -9.45 -12.95
CA TYR A 12 -10.49 -10.75 -13.63
C TYR A 12 -11.27 -11.76 -12.82
N LYS A 13 -12.50 -11.42 -12.42
CA LYS A 13 -13.34 -12.26 -11.55
C LYS A 13 -13.70 -13.61 -12.16
N ASP A 14 -13.69 -13.72 -13.49
CA ASP A 14 -14.00 -14.94 -14.24
C ASP A 14 -12.79 -15.88 -14.38
N SER A 15 -11.61 -15.49 -13.91
CA SER A 15 -10.39 -16.30 -13.99
C SER A 15 -10.36 -17.38 -12.90
N PRO A 16 -9.85 -18.59 -13.18
CA PRO A 16 -9.73 -19.65 -12.18
C PRO A 16 -8.91 -19.20 -10.97
N LEU A 17 -9.43 -19.43 -9.76
CA LEU A 17 -8.82 -19.01 -8.49
C LEU A 17 -7.37 -19.44 -8.34
N TRP A 18 -7.02 -20.65 -8.79
CA TRP A 18 -5.65 -21.16 -8.67
C TRP A 18 -4.63 -20.35 -9.48
N ILE A 19 -5.01 -19.83 -10.66
CA ILE A 19 -4.15 -18.97 -11.49
C ILE A 19 -3.96 -17.63 -10.81
N VAL A 20 -5.05 -17.06 -10.30
CA VAL A 20 -5.04 -15.80 -9.55
C VAL A 20 -4.13 -15.90 -8.33
N ILE A 21 -4.25 -16.97 -7.55
CA ILE A 21 -3.42 -17.18 -6.35
C ILE A 21 -1.93 -17.27 -6.73
N LEU A 22 -1.57 -18.03 -7.76
CA LEU A 22 -0.18 -18.16 -8.21
C LEU A 22 0.38 -16.84 -8.74
N ALA A 23 -0.40 -16.09 -9.53
CA ALA A 23 0.01 -14.79 -10.03
C ALA A 23 0.19 -13.78 -8.88
N SER A 24 -0.74 -13.73 -7.93
CA SER A 24 -0.65 -12.89 -6.72
C SER A 24 0.57 -13.23 -5.88
N TRP A 25 0.92 -14.52 -5.75
CA TRP A 25 2.15 -14.96 -5.09
C TRP A 25 3.40 -14.46 -5.78
N GLY A 26 3.46 -14.55 -7.11
CA GLY A 26 4.59 -14.04 -7.89
C GLY A 26 4.80 -12.54 -7.72
N ILE A 27 3.72 -11.76 -7.74
CA ILE A 27 3.78 -10.30 -7.51
C ILE A 27 4.22 -10.00 -6.08
N ALA A 28 3.61 -10.65 -5.09
CA ALA A 28 3.96 -10.47 -3.68
C ALA A 28 5.43 -10.77 -3.40
N PHE A 29 6.00 -11.80 -4.04
CA PHE A 29 7.40 -12.15 -3.90
C PHE A 29 8.32 -10.99 -4.32
N VAL A 30 8.07 -10.39 -5.49
CA VAL A 30 8.85 -9.24 -5.97
C VAL A 30 8.70 -8.04 -5.03
N GLU A 31 7.48 -7.76 -4.58
CA GLU A 31 7.22 -6.69 -3.59
C GLU A 31 8.02 -6.90 -2.30
N TYR A 32 8.09 -8.14 -1.79
CA TYR A 32 8.90 -8.49 -0.63
C TYR A 32 10.40 -8.31 -0.85
N CYS A 33 10.92 -8.64 -2.04
CA CYS A 33 12.33 -8.46 -2.38
C CYS A 33 12.77 -6.98 -2.27
N PHE A 34 11.88 -6.02 -2.49
CA PHE A 34 12.18 -4.60 -2.32
C PHE A 34 11.88 -4.11 -0.89
N GLN A 35 10.80 -4.59 -0.29
CA GLN A 35 10.36 -4.12 1.02
C GLN A 35 11.32 -4.53 2.15
N VAL A 36 11.87 -5.75 2.10
CA VAL A 36 12.77 -6.25 3.16
C VAL A 36 14.09 -5.47 3.22
N PRO A 37 14.83 -5.26 2.10
CA PRO A 37 16.01 -4.41 2.12
C PRO A 37 15.70 -2.96 2.48
N ALA A 38 14.61 -2.38 1.95
CA ALA A 38 14.23 -1.00 2.25
C ALA A 38 13.98 -0.78 3.74
N ASN A 39 13.26 -1.69 4.41
CA ASN A 39 13.05 -1.60 5.85
C ASN A 39 14.33 -1.81 6.64
N ARG A 40 15.21 -2.73 6.22
CA ARG A 40 16.48 -2.97 6.90
C ARG A 40 17.42 -1.77 6.77
N ILE A 41 17.49 -1.14 5.61
CA ILE A 41 18.27 0.08 5.38
C ILE A 41 17.65 1.28 6.14
N GLY A 42 16.33 1.42 6.08
CA GLY A 42 15.63 2.49 6.78
C GLY A 42 15.75 2.41 8.31
N HIS A 43 15.89 1.20 8.88
CA HIS A 43 16.02 0.99 10.33
C HIS A 43 17.37 1.44 10.91
N TYR A 44 18.33 1.84 10.07
CA TYR A 44 19.56 2.47 10.57
C TYR A 44 19.33 3.92 11.02
N GLU A 45 18.38 4.62 10.41
CA GLU A 45 18.12 6.05 10.65
C GLU A 45 16.76 6.31 11.31
N PHE A 46 15.75 5.48 11.03
CA PHE A 46 14.39 5.64 11.52
C PHE A 46 14.01 4.53 12.50
N SER A 47 13.19 4.88 13.49
CA SER A 47 12.60 3.87 14.37
C SER A 47 11.61 2.97 13.63
N ALA A 48 11.37 1.76 14.16
CA ALA A 48 10.38 0.84 13.61
C ALA A 48 8.97 1.48 13.45
N ALA A 49 8.59 2.37 14.38
CA ALA A 49 7.31 3.09 14.33
C ALA A 49 7.25 4.10 13.16
N GLN A 50 8.34 4.84 12.91
CA GLN A 50 8.44 5.78 11.79
C GLN A 50 8.42 5.05 10.45
N LEU A 51 9.18 3.95 10.31
CA LEU A 51 9.18 3.13 9.10
C LEU A 51 7.80 2.55 8.80
N LYS A 52 7.12 2.06 9.82
CA LYS A 52 5.75 1.55 9.68
C LYS A 52 4.81 2.65 9.20
N THR A 53 4.92 3.83 9.78
CA THR A 53 4.09 4.99 9.40
C THR A 53 4.32 5.39 7.94
N ILE A 54 5.58 5.48 7.50
CA ILE A 54 5.93 5.75 6.09
C ILE A 54 5.33 4.67 5.18
N GLN A 55 5.46 3.40 5.57
CA GLN A 55 4.93 2.28 4.80
C GLN A 55 3.41 2.34 4.66
N GLU A 56 2.66 2.70 5.71
CA GLU A 56 1.22 2.88 5.64
C GLU A 56 0.85 4.02 4.69
N VAL A 57 1.51 5.19 4.81
CA VAL A 57 1.28 6.33 3.91
C VAL A 57 1.49 5.94 2.44
N ILE A 58 2.62 5.30 2.13
CA ILE A 58 2.92 4.84 0.77
C ILE A 58 1.86 3.85 0.29
N THR A 59 1.49 2.88 1.13
CA THR A 59 0.49 1.85 0.79
C THR A 59 -0.84 2.47 0.43
N LEU A 60 -1.27 3.46 1.21
CA LEU A 60 -2.52 4.16 1.03
C LEU A 60 -2.52 5.02 -0.24
N ILE A 61 -1.47 5.82 -0.48
CA ILE A 61 -1.32 6.62 -1.71
C ILE A 61 -1.36 5.71 -2.94
N VAL A 62 -0.59 4.63 -2.94
CA VAL A 62 -0.58 3.66 -4.05
C VAL A 62 -1.95 3.03 -4.22
N PHE A 63 -2.66 2.72 -3.14
CA PHE A 63 -4.03 2.22 -3.19
C PHE A 63 -5.02 3.23 -3.80
N CYS A 64 -4.94 4.52 -3.48
CA CYS A 64 -5.77 5.55 -4.11
C CYS A 64 -5.62 5.53 -5.63
N VAL A 65 -4.36 5.62 -6.08
CA VAL A 65 -4.02 5.68 -7.50
C VAL A 65 -4.47 4.40 -8.18
N PHE A 66 -4.26 3.26 -7.54
CA PHE A 66 -4.72 1.96 -8.04
C PHE A 66 -6.25 1.88 -8.16
N SER A 67 -7.01 2.31 -7.15
CA SER A 67 -8.48 2.27 -7.17
C SER A 67 -9.04 3.11 -8.33
N VAL A 68 -8.47 4.30 -8.59
CA VAL A 68 -8.88 5.15 -9.72
C VAL A 68 -8.45 4.59 -11.07
N VAL A 69 -7.16 4.27 -11.22
CA VAL A 69 -6.57 3.97 -12.53
C VAL A 69 -6.86 2.54 -12.95
N TYR A 70 -6.81 1.59 -12.00
CA TYR A 70 -6.93 0.16 -12.28
C TYR A 70 -8.36 -0.34 -12.11
N LEU A 71 -9.00 -0.05 -10.97
CA LEU A 71 -10.38 -0.48 -10.69
C LEU A 71 -11.44 0.44 -11.32
N LYS A 72 -11.05 1.66 -11.75
CA LYS A 72 -11.96 2.69 -12.29
C LYS A 72 -13.09 3.04 -11.32
N GLU A 73 -12.84 2.94 -10.02
CA GLU A 73 -13.77 3.39 -9.01
C GLU A 73 -13.68 4.91 -8.87
N GLU A 74 -14.83 5.58 -8.79
CA GLU A 74 -14.87 7.02 -8.59
C GLU A 74 -14.31 7.39 -7.21
N LEU A 75 -13.29 8.26 -7.18
CA LEU A 75 -12.80 8.84 -5.94
C LEU A 75 -13.88 9.72 -5.32
N LYS A 76 -14.62 9.16 -4.37
CA LYS A 76 -15.58 9.92 -3.58
C LYS A 76 -14.85 10.92 -2.69
N TRP A 77 -15.46 12.08 -2.47
CA TRP A 77 -14.92 13.15 -1.62
C TRP A 77 -14.52 12.66 -0.22
N ASN A 78 -15.26 11.68 0.30
CA ASN A 78 -15.05 10.99 1.56
C ASN A 78 -13.64 10.38 1.66
N TYR A 79 -13.11 9.86 0.56
CA TYR A 79 -11.78 9.27 0.50
C TYR A 79 -10.71 10.34 0.62
N VAL A 80 -10.86 11.47 -0.07
CA VAL A 80 -9.94 12.61 0.03
C VAL A 80 -9.88 13.16 1.45
N VAL A 81 -11.05 13.30 2.11
CA VAL A 81 -11.12 13.68 3.53
C VAL A 81 -10.42 12.66 4.43
N GLY A 82 -10.64 11.36 4.19
CA GLY A 82 -9.94 10.29 4.89
C GLY A 82 -8.41 10.36 4.73
N PHE A 83 -7.91 10.65 3.53
CA PHE A 83 -6.47 10.87 3.30
C PHE A 83 -5.94 12.08 4.05
N GLY A 84 -6.71 13.18 4.09
CA GLY A 84 -6.37 14.36 4.89
C GLY A 84 -6.23 14.05 6.38
N MET A 85 -7.13 13.24 6.95
CA MET A 85 -7.04 12.81 8.35
C MET A 85 -5.81 11.94 8.61
N MET A 86 -5.41 11.09 7.66
CA MET A 86 -4.20 10.27 7.81
C MET A 86 -2.91 11.09 7.73
N ILE A 87 -2.85 12.14 6.92
CA ILE A 87 -1.73 13.08 6.93
C ILE A 87 -1.58 13.73 8.32
N GLY A 88 -2.70 14.07 8.97
CA GLY A 88 -2.71 14.55 10.35
C GLY A 88 -2.16 13.52 11.35
N ALA A 89 -2.51 12.24 11.18
CA ALA A 89 -1.96 11.15 12.01
C ALA A 89 -0.45 10.99 11.82
N VAL A 90 0.05 11.09 10.59
CA VAL A 90 1.49 11.04 10.29
C VAL A 90 2.22 12.21 10.95
N PHE A 91 1.68 13.42 10.82
CA PHE A 91 2.27 14.60 11.44
C PHE A 91 2.39 14.45 12.97
N LEU A 92 1.36 13.90 13.63
CA LEU A 92 1.39 13.63 15.07
C LEU A 92 2.45 12.57 15.45
N VAL A 93 2.58 11.51 14.67
CA VAL A 93 3.55 10.43 14.94
C VAL A 93 5.00 10.89 14.76
N PHE A 94 5.25 11.83 13.83
CA PHE A 94 6.58 12.36 13.56
C PHE A 94 6.94 13.62 14.37
N LYS A 95 6.00 14.19 15.12
CA LYS A 95 6.25 15.37 15.94
C LYS A 95 6.93 14.96 17.25
N GLU A 96 8.23 15.20 17.33
CA GLU A 96 8.98 15.13 18.59
C GLU A 96 8.57 16.31 19.49
N TRP A 97 8.41 16.04 20.78
CA TRP A 97 8.10 17.02 21.83
C TRP A 97 9.37 17.58 22.46
#